data_AF-A0A973JZ51-F1
#
_entry.id   AF-A0A973JZ51-F1
#
_cell.length_a   1.000
_cell.length_b   1.000
_cell.length_c   1.000
_cell.angle_alpha   90.00
_cell.angle_beta   90.00
_cell.angle_gamma   90.00
#
_symmetry.space_group_name_H-M   'P 1'
#
loop_
_entity.id
_entity.type
_entity.pdbx_description
1 polymer ?
#
loop_
_entity_poly.entity_id
_entity_poly.type
_entity_poly.pdbx_seq_one_letter_code
_entity_poly.pdbx_strand_id
1 'polypeptide(L)'
;MDELVEWLRAQLDEDERTARAAGSDVWRRQDHPSDTVAVYDLKGEPVVYDEGWPTEAQQAHIAAHDPARVLREIDAKRDLLRFAEGVHDHHATFTTGVASRLEATLRLFAAAYVDRPGYRDEWRP
;
A
#
# COMPACT_ATOMS: atom_id res chain seq x y z
N MET A 1 -1.40 -11.50 17.89
CA MET A 1 -1.29 -11.60 16.42
C MET A 1 -2.62 -11.20 15.77
N ASP A 2 -3.72 -11.81 16.18
CA ASP A 2 -5.06 -11.61 15.59
C ASP A 2 -5.48 -10.13 15.51
N GLU A 3 -5.34 -9.37 16.62
CA GLU A 3 -5.71 -7.95 16.62
C GLU A 3 -4.87 -7.10 15.64
N LEU A 4 -3.59 -7.43 15.45
CA LEU A 4 -2.73 -6.78 14.46
C LEU A 4 -3.15 -7.13 13.04
N VAL A 5 -3.51 -8.39 12.78
CA VAL A 5 -4.01 -8.86 11.48
C VAL A 5 -5.35 -8.19 11.14
N GLU A 6 -6.28 -8.15 12.07
CA GLU A 6 -7.58 -7.47 11.92
C GLU A 6 -7.40 -5.98 11.63
N TRP A 7 -6.52 -5.31 12.38
CA TRP A 7 -6.24 -3.89 12.16
C TRP A 7 -5.57 -3.63 10.81
N LEU A 8 -4.57 -4.42 10.41
CA LEU A 8 -3.91 -4.32 9.11
C LEU A 8 -4.90 -4.55 7.96
N ARG A 9 -5.85 -5.49 8.11
CA ARG A 9 -6.92 -5.71 7.13
C ARG A 9 -7.76 -4.45 6.95
N ALA A 10 -8.18 -3.81 8.05
CA ALA A 10 -8.93 -2.56 7.97
C ALA A 10 -8.14 -1.43 7.29
N GLN A 11 -6.81 -1.34 7.51
CA GLN A 11 -5.97 -0.36 6.82
C GLN A 11 -5.88 -0.63 5.31
N LEU A 12 -5.73 -1.89 4.92
CA LEU A 12 -5.71 -2.30 3.52
C LEU A 12 -7.06 -2.03 2.83
N ASP A 13 -8.17 -2.20 3.52
CA ASP A 13 -9.51 -1.91 3.00
C ASP A 13 -9.71 -0.40 2.76
N GLU A 14 -9.19 0.45 3.66
CA GLU A 14 -9.16 1.91 3.49
C GLU A 14 -8.31 2.33 2.29
N ASP A 15 -7.11 1.76 2.20
CA ASP A 15 -6.17 2.04 1.11
C ASP A 15 -6.72 1.60 -0.24
N GLU A 16 -7.38 0.44 -0.30
CA GLU A 16 -8.04 -0.04 -1.50
C GLU A 16 -9.14 0.94 -1.92
N ARG A 17 -9.99 1.37 -0.99
CA ARG A 17 -11.08 2.31 -1.31
C ARG A 17 -10.53 3.61 -1.85
N THR A 18 -9.47 4.13 -1.24
CA THR A 18 -8.78 5.35 -1.69
C THR A 18 -8.16 5.17 -3.07
N ALA A 19 -7.45 4.06 -3.30
CA ALA A 19 -6.85 3.75 -4.60
C ALA A 19 -7.93 3.63 -5.68
N ARG A 20 -9.00 2.87 -5.45
CA ARG A 20 -10.11 2.73 -6.42
C ARG A 20 -10.80 4.06 -6.71
N ALA A 21 -10.96 4.92 -5.71
CA ALA A 21 -11.54 6.25 -5.89
C ALA A 21 -10.65 7.17 -6.74
N ALA A 22 -9.33 7.01 -6.67
CA ALA A 22 -8.36 7.73 -7.52
C ALA A 22 -8.32 7.23 -8.98
N GLY A 23 -9.05 6.16 -9.31
CA GLY A 23 -9.05 5.51 -10.63
C GLY A 23 -8.47 4.10 -10.56
N SER A 24 -8.65 3.28 -11.60
CA SER A 24 -8.09 1.91 -11.64
C SER A 24 -6.94 1.74 -12.64
N ASP A 25 -6.52 2.84 -13.26
CA ASP A 25 -5.65 2.81 -14.44
C ASP A 25 -4.23 3.32 -14.11
N VAL A 26 -3.29 2.99 -15.00
CA VAL A 26 -1.88 3.40 -14.87
C VAL A 26 -1.75 4.91 -15.09
N TRP A 27 -0.89 5.55 -14.30
CA TRP A 27 -0.55 6.96 -14.50
C TRP A 27 0.77 7.10 -15.25
N ARG A 28 0.88 8.14 -16.07
CA ARG A 28 2.06 8.42 -16.88
C ARG A 28 2.49 9.86 -16.70
N ARG A 29 3.79 10.06 -16.51
CA ARG A 29 4.37 11.40 -16.54
C ARG A 29 4.29 11.97 -17.95
N GLN A 30 4.18 13.28 -18.02
CA GLN A 30 4.41 14.07 -19.22
C GLN A 30 5.75 13.76 -19.90
N ASP A 31 5.72 13.70 -21.23
CA ASP A 31 6.92 13.54 -22.06
C ASP A 31 7.43 14.87 -22.64
N HIS A 32 6.58 15.90 -22.76
CA HIS A 32 6.91 17.13 -23.50
C HIS A 32 6.76 18.42 -22.67
N PRO A 33 7.82 19.22 -22.45
CA PRO A 33 7.85 20.34 -21.48
C PRO A 33 6.94 21.55 -21.77
N SER A 34 6.24 21.58 -22.90
CA SER A 34 5.26 22.63 -23.23
C SER A 34 3.83 22.30 -22.79
N ASP A 35 3.62 21.10 -22.23
CA ASP A 35 2.32 20.66 -21.75
C ASP A 35 2.01 21.26 -20.38
N THR A 36 0.75 21.62 -20.15
CA THR A 36 0.29 22.19 -18.87
C THR A 36 -0.06 21.10 -17.86
N VAL A 37 0.13 19.84 -18.22
CA VAL A 37 -0.23 18.67 -17.40
C VAL A 37 1.03 17.87 -17.09
N ALA A 38 1.23 17.61 -15.80
CA ALA A 38 2.41 16.92 -15.28
C ALA A 38 2.24 15.39 -15.30
N VAL A 39 1.02 14.91 -15.04
CA VAL A 39 0.68 13.47 -14.99
C VAL A 39 -0.69 13.25 -15.62
N TYR A 40 -0.76 12.22 -16.46
CA TYR A 40 -1.96 11.75 -17.16
C TYR A 40 -2.37 10.36 -16.69
N ASP A 41 -3.66 10.04 -16.81
CA ASP A 41 -4.12 8.66 -16.73
C ASP A 41 -3.95 7.94 -18.08
N LEU A 42 -4.32 6.64 -18.16
CA LEU A 42 -4.25 5.87 -19.41
C LEU A 42 -5.16 6.38 -20.53
N LYS A 43 -6.19 7.16 -20.21
CA LYS A 43 -7.14 7.74 -21.17
C LYS A 43 -6.65 9.08 -21.70
N GLY A 44 -5.56 9.61 -21.15
CA GLY A 44 -5.04 10.93 -21.47
C GLY A 44 -5.75 12.05 -20.72
N GLU A 45 -6.51 11.73 -19.67
CA GLU A 45 -7.14 12.74 -18.81
C GLU A 45 -6.11 13.29 -17.81
N PRO A 46 -6.13 14.60 -17.51
CA PRO A 46 -5.22 15.20 -16.54
C PRO A 46 -5.45 14.65 -15.12
N VAL A 47 -4.40 14.10 -14.50
CA VAL A 47 -4.39 13.74 -13.07
C VAL A 47 -3.83 14.88 -12.24
N VAL A 48 -2.74 15.50 -12.71
CA VAL A 48 -2.09 16.64 -12.05
C VAL A 48 -1.64 17.64 -13.09
N TYR A 49 -2.04 18.91 -12.93
CA TYR A 49 -1.55 20.03 -13.76
C TYR A 49 -0.16 20.48 -13.30
N ASP A 50 0.65 20.96 -14.25
CA ASP A 50 1.91 21.64 -13.96
C ASP A 50 1.68 23.16 -13.92
N GLU A 51 1.52 23.69 -12.71
CA GLU A 51 1.40 25.14 -12.45
C GLU A 51 2.66 25.70 -11.77
N GLY A 52 3.83 25.11 -12.08
CA GLY A 52 5.11 25.37 -11.42
C GLY A 52 5.50 24.32 -10.38
N TRP A 53 4.62 23.34 -10.14
CA TRP A 53 4.78 22.13 -9.35
C TRP A 53 3.80 21.07 -9.90
N PRO A 54 4.04 19.76 -9.71
CA PRO A 54 5.16 19.11 -9.02
C PRO A 54 6.47 19.09 -9.83
N THR A 55 7.63 18.99 -9.14
CA THR A 55 8.95 18.79 -9.80
C THR A 55 8.97 17.50 -10.61
N GLU A 56 9.90 17.35 -11.56
CA GLU A 56 10.05 16.11 -12.35
C GLU A 56 10.18 14.85 -11.47
N ALA A 57 10.90 14.94 -10.34
CA ALA A 57 11.06 13.84 -9.40
C ALA A 57 9.73 13.51 -8.67
N GLN A 58 8.95 14.54 -8.31
CA GLN A 58 7.62 14.34 -7.73
C GLN A 58 6.63 13.77 -8.75
N GLN A 59 6.66 14.24 -9.99
CA GLN A 59 5.86 13.68 -11.08
C GLN A 59 6.16 12.19 -11.30
N ALA A 60 7.45 11.84 -11.35
CA ALA A 60 7.89 10.45 -11.48
C ALA A 60 7.41 9.60 -10.30
N HIS A 61 7.49 10.13 -9.07
CA HIS A 61 6.97 9.44 -7.89
C HIS A 61 5.46 9.23 -7.94
N ILE A 62 4.69 10.25 -8.33
CA ILE A 62 3.22 10.19 -8.47
C ILE A 62 2.86 9.14 -9.52
N ALA A 63 3.43 9.22 -10.72
CA ALA A 63 3.16 8.26 -11.79
C ALA A 63 3.57 6.83 -11.39
N ALA A 64 4.67 6.66 -10.65
CA ALA A 64 5.10 5.36 -10.15
C ALA A 64 4.19 4.80 -9.06
N HIS A 65 3.38 5.60 -8.37
CA HIS A 65 2.42 5.17 -7.34
C HIS A 65 0.98 5.25 -7.85
N ASP A 66 0.77 4.88 -9.11
CA ASP A 66 -0.56 4.80 -9.70
C ASP A 66 -1.49 3.84 -8.93
N PRO A 67 -2.81 4.06 -8.98
CA PRO A 67 -3.77 3.21 -8.30
C PRO A 67 -3.66 1.73 -8.66
N ALA A 68 -3.36 1.39 -9.92
CA ALA A 68 -3.27 0.00 -10.35
C ALA A 68 -2.10 -0.73 -9.67
N ARG A 69 -0.95 -0.07 -9.48
CA ARG A 69 0.18 -0.59 -8.70
C ARG A 69 -0.19 -0.72 -7.23
N VAL A 70 -0.77 0.30 -6.63
CA VAL A 70 -1.16 0.28 -5.21
C VAL A 70 -2.11 -0.89 -4.92
N LEU A 71 -3.08 -1.13 -5.80
CA LEU A 71 -3.99 -2.29 -5.69
C LEU A 71 -3.25 -3.63 -5.76
N ARG A 72 -2.27 -3.79 -6.67
CA ARG A 72 -1.42 -5.00 -6.72
C ARG A 72 -0.62 -5.21 -5.43
N GLU A 73 -0.12 -4.13 -4.83
CA GLU A 73 0.59 -4.22 -3.55
C GLU A 73 -0.36 -4.62 -2.41
N ILE A 74 -1.58 -4.06 -2.38
CA ILE A 74 -2.61 -4.42 -1.40
C ILE A 74 -2.97 -5.90 -1.51
N ASP A 75 -3.16 -6.42 -2.73
CA ASP A 75 -3.44 -7.84 -2.95
C ASP A 75 -2.31 -8.72 -2.40
N ALA A 76 -1.05 -8.41 -2.73
CA ALA A 76 0.11 -9.13 -2.19
C ALA A 76 0.18 -9.09 -0.65
N LYS A 77 -0.17 -7.94 -0.05
CA LYS A 77 -0.21 -7.75 1.41
C LYS A 77 -1.36 -8.56 2.05
N ARG A 78 -2.51 -8.67 1.38
CA ARG A 78 -3.61 -9.54 1.82
C ARG A 78 -3.24 -11.02 1.77
N ASP A 79 -2.48 -11.42 0.77
CA ASP A 79 -1.98 -12.80 0.66
C ASP A 79 -1.06 -13.13 1.85
N LEU A 80 -0.22 -12.18 2.26
CA LEU A 80 0.61 -12.31 3.47
C LEU A 80 -0.24 -12.44 4.74
N LEU A 81 -1.32 -11.66 4.87
CA LEU A 81 -2.23 -11.80 6.01
C LEU A 81 -2.90 -13.19 6.06
N ARG A 82 -3.36 -13.70 4.91
CA ARG A 82 -3.93 -15.05 4.83
C ARG A 82 -2.92 -16.15 5.18
N PHE A 83 -1.65 -15.96 4.80
CA PHE A 83 -0.59 -16.86 5.20
C PHE A 83 -0.38 -16.86 6.72
N ALA A 84 -0.40 -15.68 7.36
CA ALA A 84 -0.28 -15.57 8.81
C ALA A 84 -1.43 -16.26 9.55
N GLU A 85 -2.67 -16.11 9.07
CA GLU A 85 -3.84 -16.78 9.65
C GLU A 85 -3.75 -18.32 9.56
N GLY A 86 -3.18 -18.85 8.47
CA GLY A 86 -3.02 -20.30 8.28
C GLY A 86 -1.98 -20.97 9.19
N VAL A 87 -1.07 -20.22 9.81
CA VAL A 87 -0.03 -20.81 10.69
C VAL A 87 -0.59 -21.34 12.01
N HIS A 88 -1.79 -20.92 12.41
CA HIS A 88 -2.45 -21.42 13.63
C HIS A 88 -2.96 -22.86 13.50
N ASP A 89 -3.07 -23.42 12.28
CA ASP A 89 -3.76 -24.69 12.01
C ASP A 89 -2.84 -25.93 12.04
N HIS A 90 -1.54 -25.77 12.30
CA HIS A 90 -0.56 -26.87 12.28
C HIS A 90 0.22 -27.00 13.60
N HIS A 91 0.07 -28.18 14.24
CA HIS A 91 0.71 -28.69 15.47
C HIS A 91 1.70 -27.72 16.16
N ALA A 92 1.25 -27.14 17.27
CA ALA A 92 1.90 -26.09 18.07
C ALA A 92 3.35 -26.34 18.53
N THR A 93 3.92 -27.53 18.31
CA THR A 93 5.25 -27.90 18.82
C THR A 93 6.39 -27.59 17.84
N PHE A 94 6.12 -27.36 16.54
CA PHE A 94 7.14 -27.07 15.52
C PHE A 94 7.00 -25.69 14.83
N THR A 95 5.88 -24.99 15.03
CA THR A 95 5.52 -23.76 14.29
C THR A 95 5.86 -22.47 15.02
N THR A 96 6.38 -22.51 16.26
CA THR A 96 6.63 -21.31 17.08
C THR A 96 7.59 -20.32 16.41
N GLY A 97 8.69 -20.80 15.84
CA GLY A 97 9.66 -19.95 15.14
C GLY A 97 9.12 -19.29 13.87
N VAL A 98 8.23 -19.98 13.14
CA VAL A 98 7.59 -19.44 11.92
C VAL A 98 6.55 -18.39 12.30
N ALA A 99 5.69 -18.69 13.29
CA ALA A 99 4.69 -17.77 13.80
C ALA A 99 5.33 -16.47 14.33
N SER A 100 6.39 -16.58 15.14
CA SER A 100 7.09 -15.40 15.65
C SER A 100 7.72 -14.54 14.55
N ARG A 101 8.30 -15.15 13.50
CA ARG A 101 8.85 -14.39 12.37
C ARG A 101 7.79 -13.74 11.50
N LEU A 102 6.63 -14.38 11.32
CA LEU A 102 5.51 -13.76 10.64
C LEU A 102 4.96 -12.58 11.44
N GLU A 103 4.79 -12.72 12.75
CA GLU A 103 4.37 -11.60 13.59
C GLU A 103 5.31 -10.41 13.47
N ALA A 104 6.63 -10.64 13.53
CA ALA A 104 7.63 -9.59 13.33
C ALA A 104 7.54 -8.95 11.95
N THR A 105 7.27 -9.75 10.90
CA THR A 105 7.07 -9.24 9.53
C THR A 105 5.82 -8.36 9.45
N LEU A 106 4.72 -8.75 10.11
CA LEU A 106 3.51 -7.94 10.16
C LEU A 106 3.72 -6.62 10.91
N ARG A 107 4.50 -6.61 12.00
CA ARG A 107 4.88 -5.37 12.72
C ARG A 107 5.71 -4.43 11.85
N LEU A 108 6.67 -4.97 11.08
CA LEU A 108 7.44 -4.18 10.11
C LEU A 108 6.55 -3.53 9.06
N PHE A 109 5.51 -4.24 8.60
CA PHE A 109 4.55 -3.66 7.68
C PHE A 109 3.67 -2.61 8.38
N ALA A 110 3.18 -2.89 9.59
CA ALA A 110 2.40 -1.93 10.36
C ALA A 110 3.13 -0.60 10.62
N ALA A 111 4.47 -0.60 10.63
CA ALA A 111 5.26 0.63 10.74
C ALA A 111 4.96 1.66 9.64
N ALA A 112 4.51 1.25 8.45
CA ALA A 112 4.07 2.17 7.40
C ALA A 112 2.79 2.95 7.76
N TYR A 113 2.07 2.50 8.79
CA TYR A 113 0.80 3.07 9.25
C TYR A 113 0.91 3.69 10.66
N VAL A 114 2.13 4.03 11.11
CA VAL A 114 2.38 4.58 12.46
C VAL A 114 1.54 5.83 12.78
N ASP A 115 1.25 6.63 11.76
CA ASP A 115 0.48 7.88 11.90
C ASP A 115 -1.05 7.66 11.81
N ARG A 116 -1.51 6.41 11.65
CA ARG A 116 -2.94 6.11 11.51
C ARG A 116 -3.64 5.95 12.85
N PRO A 117 -4.88 6.47 12.99
CA PRO A 117 -5.70 6.23 14.18
C PRO A 117 -5.84 4.73 14.47
N GLY A 118 -5.67 4.37 15.74
CA GLY A 118 -5.75 2.98 16.20
C GLY A 118 -4.44 2.19 16.08
N TYR A 119 -3.38 2.76 15.51
CA TYR A 119 -2.03 2.18 15.66
C TYR A 119 -1.65 2.12 17.14
N ARG A 120 -1.03 1.02 17.57
CA ARG A 120 -0.59 0.81 18.95
C ARG A 120 0.92 0.70 19.02
N ASP A 121 1.53 1.32 20.03
CA ASP A 121 2.99 1.29 20.21
C ASP A 121 3.54 -0.13 20.40
N GLU A 122 2.73 -1.07 20.91
CA GLU A 122 3.09 -2.50 21.02
C GLU A 122 3.33 -3.19 19.67
N TRP A 123 2.85 -2.59 18.56
CA TRP A 123 3.09 -3.07 17.20
C TRP A 123 4.33 -2.48 16.55
N ARG A 124 5.06 -1.59 17.25
CA ARG A 124 6.37 -1.14 16.77
C ARG A 124 7.34 -2.34 16.73
N PRO A 125 8.16 -2.46 15.67
CA PRO A 125 9.18 -3.51 15.57
C PRO A 125 10.18 -3.51 16.71
#